data_AF-A0A1G6KHN2-F1
#
_entry.id   AF-A0A1G6KHN2-F1
#
_cell.length_a   1.000
_cell.length_b   1.000
_cell.length_c   1.000
_cell.angle_alpha   90.00
_cell.angle_beta   90.00
_cell.angle_gamma   90.00
#
_symmetry.space_group_name_H-M   'P 1'
#
loop_
_entity.id
_entity.type
_entity.pdbx_description
1 polymer ?
#
loop_
_entity_poly.entity_id
_entity_poly.type
_entity_poly.pdbx_seq_one_letter_code
_entity_poly.pdbx_strand_id
1 'polypeptide(L)'
;MGGAIASFVMFILFLIFAIFLSKGKGAFLLAGYNTMSDRDKDQYDEVALCKFMAKIMYGFSFSVLLYVLSALFESDVLSTIGLIYC
;
A
#
# COMPACT_ATOMS: atom_id res chain seq x y z
N MET A 1 -18.51 15.07 -0.83
CA MET A 1 -18.75 13.62 -1.01
C MET A 1 -17.84 12.98 -2.05
N GLY A 2 -17.63 13.56 -3.24
CA GLY A 2 -16.79 12.93 -4.30
C GLY A 2 -15.36 12.56 -3.88
N GLY A 3 -14.67 13.41 -3.10
CA GLY A 3 -13.32 13.13 -2.61
C GLY A 3 -13.23 11.92 -1.67
N ALA A 4 -14.17 11.77 -0.74
CA ALA A 4 -14.20 10.65 0.20
C ALA A 4 -14.45 9.30 -0.51
N ILE A 5 -15.28 9.30 -1.56
CA ILE A 5 -15.53 8.10 -2.39
C ILE A 5 -14.25 7.69 -3.11
N ALA A 6 -13.52 8.64 -3.71
CA ALA A 6 -12.26 8.36 -4.38
C ALA A 6 -11.21 7.79 -3.41
N SER A 7 -11.08 8.37 -2.22
CA SER A 7 -10.20 7.86 -1.16
C SER A 7 -10.59 6.45 -0.72
N PHE A 8 -11.88 6.15 -0.60
CA PHE A 8 -12.35 4.82 -0.23
C PHE A 8 -12.04 3.78 -1.32
N VAL A 9 -12.22 4.11 -2.60
CA VAL A 9 -11.82 3.24 -3.71
C VAL A 9 -10.32 2.97 -3.68
N MET A 10 -9.51 4.01 -3.45
CA MET A 10 -8.05 3.90 -3.33
C MET A 10 -7.63 3.00 -2.17
N PHE A 11 -8.30 3.13 -1.01
CA PHE A 11 -8.09 2.26 0.15
C PHE A 11 -8.29 0.78 -0.21
N ILE A 12 -9.40 0.45 -0.87
CA ILE A 12 -9.71 -0.92 -1.28
C ILE A 12 -8.66 -1.45 -2.27
N LEU A 13 -8.25 -0.64 -3.24
CA LEU A 13 -7.22 -1.03 -4.21
C LEU A 13 -5.87 -1.35 -3.53
N PHE A 14 -5.39 -0.46 -2.65
CA PHE A 14 -4.15 -0.72 -1.92
C PHE A 14 -4.25 -1.91 -0.97
N LEU A 15 -5.42 -2.11 -0.34
CA LEU A 15 -5.64 -3.27 0.51
C LEU A 15 -5.58 -4.57 -0.29
N ILE A 16 -6.18 -4.62 -1.48
CA ILE A 16 -6.12 -5.78 -2.38
C ILE A 16 -4.67 -6.09 -2.76
N PHE A 17 -3.88 -5.06 -3.13
CA PHE A 17 -2.47 -5.24 -3.44
C PHE A 17 -1.66 -5.70 -2.23
N ALA A 18 -1.89 -5.13 -1.05
CA ALA A 18 -1.24 -5.55 0.19
C ALA A 18 -1.51 -7.03 0.49
N ILE A 19 -2.77 -7.47 0.39
CA ILE A 19 -3.16 -8.87 0.60
C ILE A 19 -2.50 -9.77 -0.45
N PHE A 20 -2.50 -9.37 -1.72
CA PHE A 20 -1.89 -10.16 -2.79
C PHE A 20 -0.37 -10.32 -2.61
N LEU A 21 0.34 -9.22 -2.31
CA LEU A 21 1.78 -9.20 -2.01
C LEU A 21 2.13 -9.99 -0.74
N SER A 22 1.27 -9.96 0.28
CA SER A 22 1.51 -10.68 1.55
C SER A 22 1.57 -12.20 1.39
N LYS A 23 0.96 -12.72 0.31
CA LYS A 23 1.05 -14.14 -0.08
C LYS A 23 2.38 -14.49 -0.77
N GLY A 24 3.31 -13.54 -0.88
CA GLY A 24 4.58 -13.73 -1.59
C GLY A 24 4.42 -13.76 -3.10
N LYS A 25 3.33 -13.18 -3.63
CA LYS A 25 3.01 -13.14 -5.06
C LYS A 25 3.02 -11.69 -5.54
N GLY A 26 3.16 -11.45 -6.83
CA GLY A 26 3.03 -10.12 -7.41
C GLY A 26 4.34 -9.37 -7.59
N ALA A 27 5.47 -10.08 -7.66
CA ALA A 27 6.77 -9.48 -8.03
C ALA A 27 6.72 -8.73 -9.36
N PHE A 28 5.80 -9.07 -10.27
CA PHE A 28 5.56 -8.32 -11.52
C PHE A 28 5.17 -6.85 -11.30
N LEU A 29 4.66 -6.48 -10.11
CA LEU A 29 4.36 -5.09 -9.73
C LEU A 29 5.61 -4.32 -9.28
N LEU A 30 6.70 -5.03 -8.96
CA LEU A 30 7.94 -4.45 -8.45
C LEU A 30 8.83 -4.05 -9.63
N ALA A 31 8.55 -2.88 -10.23
CA ALA A 31 9.27 -2.40 -11.41
C ALA A 31 10.80 -2.46 -11.23
N GLY A 32 11.32 -2.02 -10.08
CA GLY A 32 12.75 -2.08 -9.79
C GLY A 32 13.33 -3.48 -9.84
N TYR A 33 12.63 -4.49 -9.29
CA TYR A 33 13.04 -5.89 -9.37
C TYR A 33 12.96 -6.40 -10.81
N ASN A 34 11.89 -6.10 -11.55
CA ASN A 34 11.72 -6.62 -12.92
C ASN A 34 12.70 -6.03 -13.94
N THR A 35 13.15 -4.79 -13.73
CA THR A 35 14.14 -4.12 -14.60
C THR A 35 15.59 -4.51 -14.31
N MET A 36 15.86 -5.21 -13.19
CA MET A 36 17.20 -5.73 -12.90
C MET A 36 17.60 -6.85 -13.86
N SER A 37 18.91 -7.03 -14.04
CA SER A 37 19.45 -8.18 -14.76
C SER A 37 19.17 -9.47 -13.99
N ASP A 38 19.08 -10.61 -14.68
CA ASP A 38 18.77 -11.88 -14.02
C ASP A 38 19.83 -12.25 -12.95
N ARG A 39 21.11 -11.92 -13.19
CA ARG A 39 22.18 -12.08 -12.20
C ARG A 39 21.98 -11.25 -10.92
N ASP A 40 21.36 -10.08 -11.03
CA ASP A 40 21.10 -9.24 -9.87
C ASP A 40 19.84 -9.69 -9.13
N LYS A 41 18.82 -10.18 -9.86
CA LYS A 41 17.59 -10.74 -9.27
C LYS A 41 17.87 -11.94 -8.38
N ASP A 42 18.80 -12.81 -8.77
CA ASP A 42 19.19 -14.01 -8.02
C ASP A 42 19.73 -13.71 -6.60
N GLN A 43 20.12 -12.45 -6.33
CA GLN A 43 20.58 -12.02 -5.00
C GLN A 43 19.43 -11.70 -4.04
N TYR A 44 18.19 -11.60 -4.53
CA TYR A 44 17.01 -11.24 -3.74
C TYR A 44 16.07 -12.43 -3.55
N ASP A 45 15.54 -12.58 -2.35
CA ASP A 45 14.39 -13.44 -2.10
C ASP A 45 13.11 -12.72 -2.55
N GLU A 46 12.58 -13.10 -3.71
CA GLU A 46 11.36 -12.55 -4.31
C GLU A 46 10.16 -12.59 -3.35
N VAL A 47 10.00 -13.68 -2.59
CA VAL A 47 8.89 -13.88 -1.66
C VAL A 47 9.03 -12.95 -0.47
N ALA A 48 10.23 -12.84 0.10
CA ALA A 48 10.52 -11.90 1.18
C ALA A 48 10.34 -10.44 0.71
N LEU A 49 10.78 -10.11 -0.50
CA LEU A 49 10.63 -8.79 -1.10
C LEU A 49 9.16 -8.44 -1.31
N CYS A 50 8.34 -9.35 -1.84
CA CYS A 50 6.90 -9.16 -1.96
C CYS A 50 6.24 -8.94 -0.59
N LYS A 51 6.59 -9.74 0.42
CA LYS A 51 6.06 -9.58 1.78
C LYS A 51 6.51 -8.27 2.45
N PHE A 52 7.71 -7.80 2.16
CA PHE A 52 8.18 -6.50 2.61
C PHE A 52 7.35 -5.37 1.96
N MET A 53 7.17 -5.43 0.63
CA MET A 53 6.33 -4.45 -0.07
C MET A 53 4.87 -4.49 0.41
N ALA A 54 4.35 -5.67 0.77
CA ALA A 54 3.02 -5.80 1.36
C ALA A 54 2.87 -4.99 2.66
N LYS A 55 3.88 -5.01 3.54
CA LYS A 55 3.85 -4.23 4.80
C LYS A 55 3.78 -2.73 4.52
N ILE A 56 4.54 -2.25 3.54
CA ILE A 56 4.48 -0.85 3.09
C ILE A 56 3.07 -0.52 2.58
N MET A 57 2.51 -1.39 1.74
CA MET A 57 1.18 -1.21 1.16
C MET A 57 0.05 -1.22 2.22
N TYR A 58 0.19 -2.04 3.27
CA TYR A 58 -0.72 -1.98 4.43
C TYR A 58 -0.62 -0.66 5.18
N GLY A 59 0.59 -0.09 5.32
CA GLY A 59 0.79 1.25 5.88
C GLY A 59 0.01 2.31 5.11
N PHE A 60 0.20 2.37 3.79
CA PHE A 60 -0.56 3.29 2.92
C PHE A 60 -2.07 3.07 3.03
N SER A 61 -2.52 1.81 2.99
CA SER A 61 -3.94 1.47 3.12
C SER A 61 -4.51 1.97 4.45
N PHE A 62 -3.80 1.79 5.55
CA PHE A 62 -4.20 2.31 6.86
C PHE A 62 -4.27 3.84 6.89
N SER A 63 -3.29 4.54 6.31
CA SER A 63 -3.26 6.00 6.25
C SER A 63 -4.44 6.57 5.44
N VAL A 64 -4.77 5.95 4.30
CA VAL A 64 -5.95 6.34 3.51
C VAL A 64 -7.25 6.04 4.27
N LEU A 65 -7.32 4.93 5.02
CA LEU A 65 -8.46 4.62 5.87
C LEU A 65 -8.68 5.71 6.93
N LEU A 66 -7.62 6.19 7.58
CA LEU A 66 -7.71 7.28 8.55
C LEU A 66 -8.24 8.57 7.91
N TYR A 67 -7.86 8.87 6.67
CA TYR A 67 -8.39 10.01 5.93
C TYR A 67 -9.88 9.85 5.57
N VAL A 68 -10.32 8.63 5.23
CA VAL A 68 -11.75 8.36 5.02
C VAL A 68 -12.52 8.53 6.32
N LEU A 69 -12.00 8.02 7.44
CA LEU A 69 -12.62 8.17 8.75
C LEU A 69 -12.65 9.64 9.21
N SER A 70 -11.59 10.42 8.97
CA SER A 70 -11.58 11.84 9.30
C SER A 70 -12.67 12.60 8.57
N ALA A 71 -12.97 12.24 7.32
CA ALA A 71 -14.06 12.83 6.55
C ALA A 71 -15.46 12.42 7.05
N LEU A 72 -15.61 11.24 7.65
CA LEU A 72 -16.88 10.77 8.23
C LEU A 72 -17.15 11.37 9.61
N PHE A 73 -16.10 11.58 10.40
CA PHE A 73 -16.19 12.10 11.77
C PHE A 73 -15.85 13.59 11.88
N GLU A 74 -15.59 14.27 10.77
CA GLU A 74 -15.16 15.68 10.70
C GLU A 74 -14.00 16.00 11.68
N SER A 75 -12.99 15.11 11.70
CA SER A 75 -11.89 15.18 12.69
C SER A 75 -10.54 15.54 12.06
N ASP A 76 -10.03 16.73 12.37
CA ASP A 76 -8.73 17.21 11.90
C ASP A 76 -7.55 16.38 12.44
N VAL A 77 -7.71 15.78 13.62
CA VAL A 77 -6.69 14.93 14.25
C VAL A 77 -6.48 13.66 13.44
N LEU A 78 -7.56 12.97 13.02
CA LEU A 78 -7.45 11.77 12.19
C LEU A 78 -6.82 12.08 10.83
N SER A 79 -7.14 13.24 10.25
CA SER A 79 -6.55 13.70 8.99
C SER A 79 -5.03 13.92 9.13
N THR A 80 -4.60 14.59 10.20
CA THR A 80 -3.18 14.86 10.47
C THR A 80 -2.40 13.57 10.73
N ILE A 81 -2.96 12.65 11.52
CA ILE A 81 -2.36 11.33 11.75
C ILE A 81 -2.22 10.59 10.41
N GLY A 82 -3.29 10.54 9.61
CA GLY A 82 -3.26 9.92 8.28
C GLY A 82 -2.15 10.48 7.39
N LEU A 83 -1.91 11.79 7.40
CA LEU A 83 -0.83 12.44 6.64
C LEU A 83 0.57 12.13 7.17
N ILE A 84 0.75 11.99 8.49
CA ILE A 84 2.06 11.68 9.10
C ILE A 84 2.49 10.25 8.77
N TYR A 85 1.53 9.33 8.67
CA TYR A 85 1.78 7.91 8.39
C TYR A 85 1.65 7.55 6.91
N CYS A 86 1.36 8.50 6.03
CA CYS A 86 1.36 8.33 4.58
C CYS A 86 2.78 8.53 4.02
#